data_AF-A0A9E2E848-F1
#
_entry.id   AF-A0A9E2E848-F1
#
_cell.length_a   1.000
_cell.length_b   1.000
_cell.length_c   1.000
_cell.angle_alpha   90.00
_cell.angle_beta   90.00
_cell.angle_gamma   90.00
#
_symmetry.space_group_name_H-M   'P 1'
#
loop_
_entity.id
_entity.type
_entity.pdbx_description
1 polymer ?
#
loop_
_entity_poly.entity_id
_entity_poly.type
_entity_poly.pdbx_seq_one_letter_code
_entity_poly.pdbx_strand_id
1 'polypeptide(L)'
;LLPEVHAHYSIQNKLAKKGHWIYDFILPYRILETLLYRDSTDLLNYLKERPHKQFTMLDCHDGVPIKPDLDDLYDGARARKLVDTCLERGSNLSLIYAPEYHDPDGFDVHQIRGTYYSMLDKDDDAYIAARAIQFFAPGVPQVYYVGLLAGENDLAILDHGGEGRDINRHNYSLNEIKRDVEREVVQRLLRLIEFRNEYTAFDGEFAVLESDAAAIYLQWKKNEKKCTLKIDLGNYSTIIEYTTPQGDTIQFSV
;
A
#
# COMPACT_ATOMS: atom_id res chain seq x y z
N LEU A 1 -9.30 2.69 21.15
CA LEU A 1 -8.53 1.43 21.02
C LEU A 1 -8.49 1.07 19.54
N LEU A 2 -7.29 0.99 18.97
CA LEU A 2 -7.04 0.48 17.62
C LEU A 2 -6.34 -0.88 17.79
N PRO A 3 -7.06 -2.00 17.66
CA PRO A 3 -6.48 -3.32 17.83
C PRO A 3 -5.65 -3.70 16.60
N GLU A 4 -4.38 -4.01 16.82
CA GLU A 4 -3.53 -4.65 15.83
C GLU A 4 -3.77 -6.15 15.90
N VAL A 5 -4.40 -6.73 14.87
CA VAL A 5 -4.82 -8.14 14.87
C VAL A 5 -4.52 -8.76 13.51
N HIS A 6 -3.44 -9.52 13.43
CA HIS A 6 -3.18 -10.40 12.30
C HIS A 6 -3.98 -11.68 12.46
N ALA A 7 -5.09 -11.75 11.74
CA ALA A 7 -6.03 -12.87 11.75
C ALA A 7 -6.78 -12.88 10.41
N HIS A 8 -7.44 -13.99 10.11
CA HIS A 8 -8.34 -14.07 8.96
C HIS A 8 -9.27 -12.85 8.90
N TYR A 9 -9.39 -12.21 7.73
CA TYR A 9 -10.04 -10.90 7.55
C TYR A 9 -11.47 -10.81 8.09
N SER A 10 -12.18 -11.94 8.16
CA SER A 10 -13.52 -12.02 8.78
C SER A 10 -13.55 -11.56 10.25
N ILE A 11 -12.45 -11.69 11.00
CA ILE A 11 -12.33 -11.18 12.37
C ILE A 11 -12.25 -9.65 12.37
N GLN A 12 -11.41 -9.07 11.50
CA GLN A 12 -11.33 -7.62 11.31
C GLN A 12 -12.68 -7.03 10.90
N ASN A 13 -13.37 -7.68 9.96
CA ASN A 13 -14.73 -7.28 9.55
C ASN A 13 -15.74 -7.34 10.70
N LYS A 14 -15.66 -8.33 11.61
CA LYS A 14 -16.50 -8.38 12.80
C LYS A 14 -16.21 -7.23 13.77
N LEU A 15 -14.95 -6.82 13.92
CA LEU A 15 -14.56 -5.67 14.74
C LEU A 15 -15.07 -4.35 14.12
N ALA A 16 -14.90 -4.19 12.81
CA ALA A 16 -15.39 -3.02 12.07
C ALA A 16 -16.93 -2.89 12.15
N LYS A 17 -17.67 -4.00 12.03
CA LYS A 17 -19.14 -4.02 12.21
C LYS A 17 -19.59 -3.60 13.61
N LYS A 18 -18.73 -3.75 14.63
CA LYS A 18 -18.97 -3.25 15.99
C LYS A 18 -18.53 -1.79 16.17
N GLY A 19 -18.10 -1.12 15.10
CA GLY A 19 -17.72 0.29 15.10
C GLY A 19 -16.27 0.58 15.50
N HIS A 20 -15.43 -0.44 15.67
CA HIS A 20 -14.01 -0.26 15.94
C HIS A 20 -13.27 0.18 14.67
N TRP A 21 -12.24 1.02 14.85
CA TRP A 21 -11.22 1.20 13.82
C TRP A 21 -10.37 -0.05 13.73
N ILE A 22 -9.97 -0.43 12.52
CA ILE A 22 -9.08 -1.56 12.25
C ILE A 22 -7.92 -1.13 11.36
N TYR A 23 -6.89 -1.95 11.24
CA TYR A 23 -5.87 -1.78 10.20
C TYR A 23 -6.29 -2.50 8.93
N ASP A 24 -5.98 -1.88 7.79
CA ASP A 24 -6.12 -2.51 6.50
C ASP A 24 -4.85 -3.29 6.13
N PHE A 25 -4.80 -4.55 6.58
CA PHE A 25 -3.70 -5.46 6.29
C PHE A 25 -3.80 -6.16 4.93
N ILE A 26 -4.92 -5.97 4.22
CA ILE A 26 -5.14 -6.53 2.88
C ILE A 26 -4.54 -5.60 1.82
N LEU A 27 -4.75 -4.29 1.98
CA LEU A 27 -4.38 -3.29 0.98
C LEU A 27 -2.88 -3.29 0.59
N PRO A 28 -1.91 -3.43 1.51
CA PRO A 28 -0.49 -3.53 1.15
C PRO A 28 -0.20 -4.59 0.10
N TYR A 29 -0.65 -5.82 0.32
CA TYR A 29 -0.42 -6.90 -0.63
C TYR A 29 -1.17 -6.66 -1.95
N ARG A 30 -2.43 -6.22 -1.88
CA ARG A 30 -3.24 -5.99 -3.10
C ARG A 30 -2.64 -4.93 -4.01
N ILE A 31 -2.08 -3.87 -3.44
CA ILE A 31 -1.40 -2.85 -4.23
C ILE A 31 -0.12 -3.43 -4.85
N LEU A 32 0.67 -4.18 -4.10
CA LEU A 32 1.89 -4.82 -4.60
C LEU A 32 1.57 -5.82 -5.74
N GLU A 33 0.54 -6.65 -5.56
CA GLU A 33 0.02 -7.57 -6.56
C GLU A 33 -0.44 -6.85 -7.82
N THR A 34 -1.25 -5.80 -7.67
CA THR A 34 -1.75 -5.04 -8.82
C THR A 34 -0.63 -4.41 -9.63
N LEU A 35 0.38 -3.83 -8.98
CA LEU A 35 1.50 -3.20 -9.67
C LEU A 35 2.41 -4.25 -10.34
N LEU A 36 2.71 -5.36 -9.67
CA LEU A 36 3.57 -6.41 -10.20
C LEU A 36 2.94 -7.11 -11.42
N TYR A 37 1.64 -7.40 -11.36
CA TYR A 37 0.94 -8.09 -12.43
C TYR A 37 0.31 -7.15 -13.47
N ARG A 38 0.30 -5.85 -13.21
CA ARG A 38 -0.37 -4.83 -14.03
C ARG A 38 -1.85 -5.16 -14.24
N ASP A 39 -2.49 -5.62 -13.17
CA ASP A 39 -3.89 -6.05 -13.14
C ASP A 39 -4.58 -5.52 -11.87
N SER A 40 -5.55 -4.62 -12.06
CA SER A 40 -6.27 -3.96 -10.98
C SER A 40 -7.49 -4.73 -10.48
N THR A 41 -7.86 -5.85 -11.11
CA THR A 41 -9.16 -6.51 -10.91
C THR A 41 -9.44 -6.81 -9.43
N ASP A 42 -8.52 -7.48 -8.74
CA ASP A 42 -8.72 -7.87 -7.34
C ASP A 42 -8.65 -6.69 -6.37
N LEU A 43 -7.79 -5.70 -6.64
CA LEU A 43 -7.72 -4.45 -5.88
C LEU A 43 -9.05 -3.68 -5.98
N LEU A 44 -9.58 -3.50 -7.19
CA LEU A 44 -10.83 -2.77 -7.41
C LEU A 44 -12.02 -3.50 -6.79
N ASN A 45 -12.05 -4.84 -6.85
CA ASN A 45 -13.07 -5.64 -6.17
C ASN A 45 -12.97 -5.48 -4.64
N TYR A 46 -11.76 -5.52 -4.08
CA TYR A 46 -11.55 -5.29 -2.65
C TYR A 46 -12.00 -3.89 -2.21
N LEU A 47 -11.65 -2.85 -2.97
CA LEU A 47 -11.99 -1.45 -2.66
C LEU A 47 -13.51 -1.18 -2.69
N LYS A 48 -14.30 -1.97 -3.43
CA LYS A 48 -15.77 -1.86 -3.47
C LYS A 48 -16.44 -2.41 -2.19
N GLU A 49 -15.87 -3.43 -1.57
CA GLU A 49 -16.53 -4.22 -0.51
C GLU A 49 -15.96 -3.97 0.90
N ARG A 50 -14.72 -3.49 1.00
CA ARG A 50 -14.03 -3.34 2.29
C ARG A 50 -14.71 -2.33 3.24
N PRO A 51 -14.61 -2.51 4.56
CA PRO A 51 -15.02 -1.48 5.52
C PRO A 51 -14.27 -0.15 5.29
N HIS A 52 -14.91 1.00 5.44
CA HIS A 52 -14.22 2.30 5.26
C HIS A 52 -13.46 2.78 6.51
N LYS A 53 -13.85 2.30 7.71
CA LYS A 53 -13.29 2.75 8.99
C LYS A 53 -11.99 2.03 9.33
N GLN A 54 -10.97 2.24 8.52
CA GLN A 54 -9.66 1.61 8.66
C GLN A 54 -8.51 2.61 8.66
N PHE A 55 -7.39 2.22 9.23
CA PHE A 55 -6.09 2.85 8.99
C PHE A 55 -5.43 2.13 7.82
N THR A 56 -5.17 2.84 6.72
CA THR A 56 -4.53 2.27 5.53
C THR A 56 -3.02 2.45 5.61
N MET A 57 -2.27 1.45 5.13
CA MET A 57 -0.81 1.48 5.08
C MET A 57 -0.33 0.82 3.79
N LEU A 58 0.94 1.04 3.44
CA LEU A 58 1.70 0.16 2.54
C LEU A 58 2.74 -0.61 3.35
N ASP A 59 3.44 0.12 4.20
CA ASP A 59 4.50 -0.32 5.08
C ASP A 59 4.20 0.04 6.53
N CYS A 60 4.76 -0.76 7.44
CA CYS A 60 4.79 -0.51 8.87
C CYS A 60 6.13 -1.03 9.43
N HIS A 61 6.21 -1.12 10.75
CA HIS A 61 7.40 -1.64 11.43
C HIS A 61 7.61 -3.17 11.31
N ASP A 62 6.62 -3.89 10.77
CA ASP A 62 6.66 -5.33 10.49
C ASP A 62 6.85 -5.58 8.97
N GLY A 63 6.42 -6.75 8.46
CA GLY A 63 6.41 -7.05 7.03
C GLY A 63 5.02 -6.88 6.40
N VAL A 64 4.95 -6.90 5.07
CA VAL A 64 3.70 -6.92 4.30
C VAL A 64 2.95 -8.23 4.61
N PRO A 65 1.74 -8.18 5.19
CA PRO A 65 1.01 -9.38 5.59
C PRO A 65 0.56 -10.24 4.40
N ILE A 66 0.60 -11.56 4.58
CA ILE A 66 -0.05 -12.52 3.69
C ILE A 66 -0.98 -13.43 4.48
N LYS A 67 -0.47 -14.50 5.08
CA LYS A 67 -1.28 -15.40 5.91
C LYS A 67 -1.26 -14.93 7.36
N PRO A 68 -2.37 -14.95 8.10
CA PRO A 68 -3.72 -15.36 7.71
C PRO A 68 -4.58 -14.23 7.11
N ASP A 69 -4.05 -13.00 7.06
CA ASP A 69 -4.79 -11.77 6.73
C ASP A 69 -5.49 -11.82 5.36
N LEU A 70 -4.90 -12.52 4.38
CA LEU A 70 -5.40 -12.70 3.02
C LEU A 70 -5.89 -14.12 2.70
N ASP A 71 -6.01 -15.00 3.70
CA ASP A 71 -6.60 -16.32 3.45
C ASP A 71 -7.95 -16.16 2.73
N ASP A 72 -8.21 -17.02 1.74
CA ASP A 72 -9.34 -16.98 0.79
C ASP A 72 -9.36 -15.79 -0.20
N LEU A 73 -8.39 -14.89 -0.16
CA LEU A 73 -8.35 -13.70 -1.01
C LEU A 73 -7.29 -13.78 -2.11
N TYR A 74 -6.17 -14.48 -1.94
CA TYR A 74 -5.13 -14.59 -2.99
C TYR A 74 -5.24 -15.88 -3.82
N ASP A 75 -4.72 -15.82 -5.05
CA ASP A 75 -4.38 -17.02 -5.82
C ASP A 75 -2.99 -17.51 -5.39
N GLY A 76 -2.87 -18.79 -5.03
CA GLY A 76 -1.63 -19.34 -4.46
C GLY A 76 -0.43 -19.28 -5.41
N ALA A 77 -0.65 -19.47 -6.71
CA ALA A 77 0.43 -19.40 -7.70
C ALA A 77 0.92 -17.96 -7.89
N ARG A 78 -0.01 -16.99 -7.89
CA ARG A 78 0.32 -15.56 -7.92
C ARG A 78 1.03 -15.12 -6.63
N ALA A 79 0.55 -15.55 -5.47
CA ALA A 79 1.18 -15.22 -4.19
C ALA A 79 2.63 -15.71 -4.11
N ARG A 80 2.91 -16.94 -4.54
CA ARG A 80 4.27 -17.48 -4.61
C ARG A 80 5.17 -16.67 -5.53
N LYS A 81 4.73 -16.41 -6.76
CA LYS A 81 5.52 -15.63 -7.70
C LYS A 81 5.80 -14.21 -7.21
N LEU A 82 4.81 -13.56 -6.58
CA LEU A 82 5.01 -12.26 -5.94
C LEU A 82 6.05 -12.32 -4.81
N VAL A 83 5.96 -13.33 -3.95
CA VAL A 83 6.94 -13.59 -2.88
C VAL A 83 8.34 -13.80 -3.47
N ASP A 84 8.47 -14.63 -4.50
CA ASP A 84 9.74 -14.91 -5.18
C ASP A 84 10.34 -13.63 -5.76
N THR A 85 9.54 -12.79 -6.43
CA THR A 85 10.01 -11.48 -6.92
C THR A 85 10.45 -10.56 -5.78
N CYS A 86 9.77 -10.57 -4.63
CA CYS A 86 10.21 -9.77 -3.48
C CYS A 86 11.54 -10.30 -2.89
N LEU A 87 11.75 -11.61 -2.87
CA LEU A 87 13.00 -12.25 -2.45
C LEU A 87 14.14 -11.90 -3.41
N GLU A 88 13.90 -11.93 -4.72
CA GLU A 88 14.85 -11.49 -5.75
C GLU A 88 15.25 -10.03 -5.56
N ARG A 89 14.33 -9.20 -5.05
CA ARG A 89 14.56 -7.79 -4.68
C ARG A 89 15.15 -7.60 -3.27
N GLY A 90 15.61 -8.67 -2.63
CA GLY A 90 16.34 -8.64 -1.37
C GLY A 90 15.47 -8.68 -0.11
N SER A 91 14.18 -8.97 -0.22
CA SER A 91 13.32 -9.19 0.95
C SER A 91 13.68 -10.51 1.65
N ASN A 92 13.26 -10.66 2.91
CA ASN A 92 13.22 -11.94 3.62
C ASN A 92 11.79 -12.24 4.12
N LEU A 93 11.56 -13.40 4.74
CA LEU A 93 10.21 -13.86 5.08
C LEU A 93 10.04 -14.11 6.58
N SER A 94 8.83 -13.87 7.06
CA SER A 94 8.29 -14.52 8.25
C SER A 94 7.42 -15.69 7.81
N LEU A 95 7.58 -16.86 8.43
CA LEU A 95 6.81 -18.06 8.09
C LEU A 95 5.85 -18.45 9.21
N ILE A 96 4.79 -19.16 8.85
CA ILE A 96 3.87 -19.85 9.75
C ILE A 96 4.47 -21.22 10.08
N TYR A 97 4.79 -21.46 11.35
CA TYR A 97 5.45 -22.72 11.75
C TYR A 97 4.51 -23.92 11.87
N ALA A 98 3.25 -23.69 12.24
CA ALA A 98 2.28 -24.74 12.52
C ALA A 98 1.65 -25.25 11.20
N PRO A 99 1.88 -26.51 10.79
CA PRO A 99 1.48 -27.02 9.47
C PRO A 99 -0.03 -27.01 9.22
N GLU A 100 -0.85 -27.04 10.26
CA GLU A 100 -2.31 -26.95 10.14
C GLU A 100 -2.81 -25.61 9.57
N TYR A 101 -1.95 -24.59 9.53
CA TYR A 101 -2.23 -23.28 8.96
C TYR A 101 -1.54 -23.05 7.61
N HIS A 102 -0.91 -24.08 7.03
CA HIS A 102 -0.36 -24.01 5.68
C HIS A 102 -1.47 -24.20 4.64
N ASP A 103 -1.28 -23.64 3.46
CA ASP A 103 -2.13 -23.98 2.31
C ASP A 103 -1.93 -25.45 1.92
N PRO A 104 -2.90 -26.07 1.19
CA PRO A 104 -2.79 -27.48 0.78
C PRO A 104 -1.53 -27.81 -0.03
N ASP A 105 -0.95 -26.82 -0.72
CA ASP A 105 0.27 -26.93 -1.51
C ASP A 105 1.53 -26.46 -0.72
N GLY A 106 1.41 -26.28 0.59
CA GLY A 106 2.51 -25.97 1.51
C GLY A 106 2.92 -24.50 1.56
N PHE A 107 2.09 -23.56 1.08
CA PHE A 107 2.37 -22.13 1.24
C PHE A 107 2.20 -21.71 2.70
N ASP A 108 3.23 -21.10 3.28
CA ASP A 108 3.32 -20.81 4.71
C ASP A 108 3.82 -19.39 5.02
N VAL A 109 3.82 -18.48 4.05
CA VAL A 109 4.36 -17.13 4.24
C VAL A 109 3.41 -16.28 5.09
N HIS A 110 3.88 -15.88 6.27
CA HIS A 110 3.15 -14.97 7.15
C HIS A 110 3.28 -13.52 6.68
N GLN A 111 4.51 -13.07 6.43
CA GLN A 111 4.81 -11.69 6.05
C GLN A 111 6.04 -11.64 5.13
N ILE A 112 6.03 -10.75 4.15
CA ILE A 112 7.23 -10.36 3.38
C ILE A 112 7.91 -9.20 4.11
N ARG A 113 9.17 -9.37 4.52
CA ARG A 113 9.95 -8.37 5.24
C ARG A 113 10.92 -7.68 4.28
N GLY A 114 10.72 -6.39 4.09
CA GLY A 114 11.48 -5.53 3.19
C GLY A 114 10.86 -4.14 3.20
N THR A 115 11.56 -3.16 2.64
CA THR A 115 10.97 -1.86 2.39
C THR A 115 10.02 -1.96 1.19
N TYR A 116 8.88 -1.27 1.27
CA TYR A 116 7.88 -1.31 0.20
C TYR A 116 8.44 -0.73 -1.11
N TYR A 117 9.35 0.24 -1.01
CA TYR A 117 10.05 0.82 -2.16
C TYR A 117 10.99 -0.21 -2.83
N SER A 118 11.76 -0.99 -2.07
CA SER A 118 12.55 -2.09 -2.64
C SER A 118 11.69 -3.22 -3.23
N MET A 119 10.54 -3.55 -2.61
CA MET A 119 9.61 -4.53 -3.18
C MET A 119 9.05 -4.11 -4.55
N LEU A 120 8.97 -2.80 -4.81
CA LEU A 120 8.62 -2.21 -6.10
C LEU A 120 9.83 -1.94 -7.01
N ASP A 121 10.95 -2.61 -6.78
CA ASP A 121 12.18 -2.47 -7.58
C ASP A 121 12.82 -1.07 -7.54
N LYS A 122 12.46 -0.25 -6.56
CA LYS A 122 12.88 1.15 -6.47
C LYS A 122 12.42 1.97 -7.70
N ASP A 123 11.29 1.56 -8.28
CA ASP A 123 10.61 2.30 -9.34
C ASP A 123 9.79 3.43 -8.70
N ASP A 124 10.20 4.67 -8.96
CA ASP A 124 9.58 5.87 -8.40
C ASP A 124 8.12 6.02 -8.83
N ASP A 125 7.79 5.70 -10.08
CA ASP A 125 6.42 5.83 -10.60
C ASP A 125 5.52 4.75 -10.02
N ALA A 126 6.01 3.51 -9.89
CA ALA A 126 5.28 2.46 -9.20
C ALA A 126 5.04 2.81 -7.73
N TYR A 127 6.04 3.40 -7.06
CA TYR A 127 5.92 3.79 -5.65
C TYR A 127 4.91 4.92 -5.43
N ILE A 128 4.92 5.92 -6.31
CA ILE A 128 3.95 7.01 -6.27
C ILE A 128 2.54 6.52 -6.62
N ALA A 129 2.40 5.62 -7.61
CA ALA A 129 1.13 4.96 -7.91
C ALA A 129 0.60 4.21 -6.68
N ALA A 130 1.45 3.45 -5.98
CA ALA A 130 1.09 2.73 -4.76
C ALA A 130 0.56 3.68 -3.67
N ARG A 131 1.26 4.79 -3.41
CA ARG A 131 0.85 5.79 -2.41
C ARG A 131 -0.42 6.52 -2.81
N ALA A 132 -0.61 6.81 -4.11
CA ALA A 132 -1.83 7.42 -4.60
C ALA A 132 -3.04 6.49 -4.40
N ILE A 133 -2.91 5.19 -4.69
CA ILE A 133 -3.95 4.20 -4.39
C ILE A 133 -4.24 4.16 -2.89
N GLN A 134 -3.20 4.11 -2.04
CA GLN A 134 -3.36 4.10 -0.58
C GLN A 134 -4.16 5.33 -0.09
N PHE A 135 -3.86 6.52 -0.62
CA PHE A 135 -4.49 7.76 -0.16
C PHE A 135 -5.91 7.94 -0.70
N PHE A 136 -6.21 7.37 -1.87
CA PHE A 136 -7.57 7.34 -2.41
C PHE A 136 -8.43 6.25 -1.79
N ALA A 137 -7.86 5.19 -1.21
CA ALA A 137 -8.63 4.18 -0.48
C ALA A 137 -9.32 4.80 0.76
N PRO A 138 -10.61 4.49 1.03
CA PRO A 138 -11.29 4.98 2.24
C PRO A 138 -10.59 4.59 3.54
N GLY A 139 -10.31 5.57 4.38
CA GLY A 139 -9.62 5.34 5.65
C GLY A 139 -8.68 6.48 6.00
N VAL A 140 -7.95 6.30 7.09
CA VAL A 140 -6.91 7.22 7.55
C VAL A 140 -5.55 6.68 7.09
N PRO A 141 -4.89 7.30 6.10
CA PRO A 141 -3.61 6.83 5.62
C PRO A 141 -2.50 7.06 6.64
N GLN A 142 -1.70 6.03 6.89
CA GLN A 142 -0.46 6.10 7.64
C GLN A 142 0.72 5.87 6.70
N VAL A 143 1.74 6.71 6.83
CA VAL A 143 3.00 6.59 6.09
C VAL A 143 4.09 6.27 7.10
N TYR A 144 4.69 5.09 6.98
CA TYR A 144 5.81 4.71 7.83
C TYR A 144 7.08 5.46 7.41
N TYR A 145 7.95 5.79 8.37
CA TYR A 145 9.02 6.76 8.17
C TYR A 145 10.06 6.31 7.13
N VAL A 146 10.33 5.00 7.01
CA VAL A 146 11.23 4.46 5.98
C VAL A 146 10.64 4.74 4.59
N GLY A 147 9.36 4.42 4.38
CA GLY A 147 8.68 4.73 3.13
C GLY A 147 8.51 6.22 2.85
N LEU A 148 8.32 7.05 3.88
CA LEU A 148 8.27 8.50 3.69
C LEU A 148 9.53 9.02 2.97
N LEU A 149 10.69 8.43 3.27
CA LEU A 149 11.98 8.76 2.67
C LEU A 149 12.34 7.89 1.47
N ALA A 150 11.39 7.10 0.94
CA ALA A 150 11.62 6.09 -0.10
C ALA A 150 12.87 5.23 0.20
N GLY A 151 12.97 4.77 1.44
CA GLY A 151 14.10 3.98 1.93
C GLY A 151 14.20 2.63 1.24
N GLU A 152 15.43 2.19 0.99
CA GLU A 152 15.73 0.85 0.46
C GLU A 152 15.98 -0.14 1.60
N ASN A 153 15.97 -1.44 1.27
CA ASN A 153 16.34 -2.51 2.19
C ASN A 153 17.70 -2.25 2.85
N ASP A 154 17.72 -2.19 4.19
CA ASP A 154 18.97 -2.16 4.95
C ASP A 154 19.56 -3.57 5.03
N LEU A 155 20.28 -3.98 3.98
CA LEU A 155 20.90 -5.31 3.94
C LEU A 155 22.07 -5.41 4.92
N ALA A 156 22.75 -4.30 5.18
CA ALA A 156 23.90 -4.28 6.08
C ALA A 156 23.50 -4.66 7.50
N ILE A 157 22.31 -4.27 7.98
CA ILE A 157 21.88 -4.64 9.34
C ILE A 157 21.73 -6.15 9.52
N LEU A 158 21.37 -6.88 8.46
CA LEU A 158 21.22 -8.34 8.49
C LEU A 158 22.58 -9.03 8.61
N ASP A 159 23.59 -8.53 7.89
CA ASP A 159 24.96 -9.05 7.95
C ASP A 159 25.61 -8.87 9.34
N HIS A 160 25.14 -7.89 10.11
CA HIS A 160 25.64 -7.58 11.45
C HIS A 160 24.79 -8.18 12.58
N GLY A 161 23.94 -9.17 12.25
CA GLY A 161 23.16 -9.93 13.23
C GLY A 161 21.83 -9.30 13.65
N GLY A 162 21.32 -8.34 12.88
CA GLY A 162 19.98 -7.78 13.05
C GLY A 162 18.88 -8.82 12.80
N GLU A 163 17.68 -8.56 13.31
CA GLU A 163 16.51 -9.39 13.06
C GLU A 163 15.99 -9.18 11.64
N GLY A 164 15.29 -10.18 11.07
CA GLY A 164 14.80 -10.08 9.69
C GLY A 164 13.90 -8.86 9.41
N ARG A 165 13.23 -8.30 10.42
CA ARG A 165 12.41 -7.08 10.29
C ARG A 165 13.24 -5.80 10.25
N ASP A 166 14.47 -5.83 10.75
CA ASP A 166 15.33 -4.65 10.84
C ASP A 166 15.73 -4.11 9.45
N ILE A 167 15.60 -4.95 8.40
CA ILE A 167 15.71 -4.55 6.99
C ILE A 167 14.83 -3.35 6.61
N ASN A 168 13.73 -3.12 7.34
CA ASN A 168 12.78 -2.00 7.16
C ASN A 168 12.73 -1.12 8.43
N ARG A 169 13.84 -0.98 9.15
CA ARG A 169 13.94 -0.18 10.39
C ARG A 169 15.21 0.66 10.45
N HIS A 170 15.69 1.12 9.30
CA HIS A 170 16.92 1.90 9.21
C HIS A 170 16.86 3.15 10.10
N ASN A 171 17.89 3.35 10.93
CA ASN A 171 17.98 4.53 11.80
C ASN A 171 18.59 5.71 11.03
N TYR A 172 17.75 6.59 10.51
CA TYR A 172 18.19 7.75 9.76
C TYR A 172 18.85 8.82 10.65
N SER A 173 20.05 9.23 10.27
CA SER A 173 20.69 10.43 10.79
C SER A 173 20.06 11.72 10.22
N LEU A 174 20.24 12.84 10.90
CA LEU A 174 19.77 14.15 10.39
C LEU A 174 20.36 14.52 9.02
N ASN A 175 21.58 14.07 8.72
CA ASN A 175 22.22 14.33 7.44
C ASN A 175 21.60 13.50 6.32
N GLU A 176 21.26 12.24 6.59
CA GLU A 176 20.53 11.39 5.64
C GLU A 176 19.14 11.95 5.39
N ILE A 177 18.41 12.35 6.43
CA ILE A 177 17.09 12.98 6.27
C ILE A 177 17.19 14.22 5.37
N LYS A 178 18.13 15.13 5.66
CA LYS A 178 18.33 16.35 4.85
C LYS A 178 18.64 16.07 3.38
N ARG A 179 19.32 14.96 3.10
CA ARG A 179 19.63 14.53 1.73
C ARG A 179 18.43 13.87 1.07
N ASP A 180 17.78 12.94 1.78
CA ASP A 180 16.76 12.06 1.21
C ASP A 180 15.44 12.79 0.99
N VAL A 181 15.13 13.82 1.79
CA VAL A 181 13.96 14.68 1.53
C VAL A 181 14.06 15.43 0.21
N GLU A 182 15.25 15.71 -0.30
CA GLU A 182 15.45 16.41 -1.58
C GLU A 182 15.29 15.47 -2.80
N ARG A 183 15.18 14.15 -2.59
CA ARG A 183 14.95 13.18 -3.68
C ARG A 183 13.62 13.47 -4.35
N GLU A 184 13.60 13.35 -5.69
CA GLU A 184 12.40 13.64 -6.49
C GLU A 184 11.18 12.83 -6.05
N VAL A 185 11.33 11.52 -5.86
CA VAL A 185 10.26 10.64 -5.36
C VAL A 185 9.71 11.06 -3.99
N VAL A 186 10.58 11.54 -3.09
CA VAL A 186 10.15 12.01 -1.76
C VAL A 186 9.38 13.32 -1.89
N GLN A 187 9.86 14.25 -2.71
CA GLN A 187 9.15 15.50 -3.00
C GLN A 187 7.78 15.25 -3.67
N ARG A 188 7.68 14.29 -4.59
CA ARG A 188 6.42 13.84 -5.20
C ARG A 188 5.45 13.30 -4.13
N LEU A 189 5.95 12.45 -3.23
CA LEU A 189 5.16 11.91 -2.12
C LEU A 189 4.68 13.01 -1.16
N LEU A 190 5.53 13.97 -0.80
CA LEU A 190 5.15 15.08 0.08
C LEU A 190 4.03 15.93 -0.53
N ARG A 191 4.11 16.28 -1.83
CA ARG A 191 3.02 16.99 -2.54
C ARG A 191 1.73 16.18 -2.56
N LEU A 192 1.83 14.87 -2.75
CA LEU A 192 0.68 13.97 -2.72
C LEU A 192 0.04 13.91 -1.32
N ILE A 193 0.84 13.90 -0.25
CA ILE A 193 0.39 13.96 1.14
C ILE A 193 -0.33 15.29 1.41
N GLU A 194 0.24 16.41 0.99
CA GLU A 194 -0.37 17.74 1.11
C GLU A 194 -1.72 17.78 0.41
N PHE A 195 -1.80 17.30 -0.84
CA PHE A 195 -3.06 17.20 -1.58
C PHE A 195 -4.10 16.35 -0.84
N ARG A 196 -3.71 15.20 -0.30
CA ARG A 196 -4.59 14.31 0.46
C ARG A 196 -5.12 14.96 1.75
N ASN A 197 -4.31 15.81 2.39
CA ASN A 197 -4.66 16.49 3.64
C ASN A 197 -5.56 17.71 3.41
N GLU A 198 -5.34 18.45 2.33
CA GLU A 198 -5.98 19.75 2.10
C GLU A 198 -7.25 19.66 1.25
N TYR A 199 -7.33 18.70 0.32
CA TYR A 199 -8.41 18.69 -0.66
C TYR A 199 -9.70 18.06 -0.09
N THR A 200 -10.71 18.90 0.14
CA THR A 200 -11.93 18.53 0.90
C THR A 200 -12.80 17.43 0.27
N ALA A 201 -12.55 17.01 -0.96
CA ALA A 201 -13.32 15.93 -1.58
C ALA A 201 -13.15 14.59 -0.84
N PHE A 202 -12.00 14.38 -0.18
CA PHE A 202 -11.72 13.17 0.61
C PHE A 202 -12.61 13.00 1.86
N ASP A 203 -13.38 14.02 2.24
CA ASP A 203 -14.41 13.94 3.29
C ASP A 203 -15.80 13.62 2.71
N GLY A 204 -15.87 13.23 1.44
CA GLY A 204 -17.11 13.02 0.71
C GLY A 204 -17.41 11.54 0.46
N GLU A 205 -17.95 11.28 -0.73
CA GLU A 205 -18.28 9.94 -1.20
C GLU A 205 -17.15 9.39 -2.07
N PHE A 206 -16.76 8.15 -1.80
CA PHE A 206 -15.78 7.39 -2.58
C PHE A 206 -16.49 6.50 -3.61
N ALA A 207 -15.91 6.39 -4.79
CA ALA A 207 -16.35 5.46 -5.81
C ALA A 207 -15.16 4.84 -6.56
N VAL A 208 -15.29 3.54 -6.85
CA VAL A 208 -14.47 2.85 -7.86
C VAL A 208 -15.16 3.01 -9.20
N LEU A 209 -14.50 3.67 -10.16
CA LEU A 209 -15.05 3.86 -11.51
C LEU A 209 -14.71 2.67 -12.41
N GLU A 210 -15.47 2.52 -13.49
CA GLU A 210 -15.19 1.50 -14.51
C GLU A 210 -13.90 1.81 -15.27
N SER A 211 -13.04 0.80 -15.42
CA SER A 211 -11.78 0.87 -16.16
C SER A 211 -11.38 -0.52 -16.65
N ASP A 212 -10.48 -0.58 -17.62
CA ASP A 212 -9.83 -1.83 -18.02
C ASP A 212 -8.94 -2.39 -16.89
N ALA A 213 -8.59 -3.67 -16.95
CA ALA A 213 -7.74 -4.33 -15.95
C ALA A 213 -6.34 -3.69 -15.81
N ALA A 214 -5.82 -3.09 -16.88
CA ALA A 214 -4.54 -2.38 -16.88
C ALA A 214 -4.64 -0.92 -16.39
N ALA A 215 -5.78 -0.50 -15.85
CA ALA A 215 -6.00 0.85 -15.36
C ALA A 215 -6.71 0.87 -14.00
N ILE A 216 -6.54 1.97 -13.26
CA ILE A 216 -7.19 2.22 -11.97
C ILE A 216 -7.82 3.60 -12.00
N TYR A 217 -9.15 3.67 -11.85
CA TYR A 217 -9.89 4.92 -11.70
C TYR A 217 -10.63 4.98 -10.35
N LEU A 218 -10.16 5.83 -9.44
CA LEU A 218 -10.75 6.03 -8.11
C LEU A 218 -11.21 7.48 -7.96
N GLN A 219 -12.37 7.71 -7.36
CA GLN A 219 -12.92 9.06 -7.23
C GLN A 219 -13.40 9.36 -5.82
N TRP A 220 -13.16 10.60 -5.40
CA TRP A 220 -13.83 11.23 -4.28
C TRP A 220 -14.65 12.43 -4.75
N LYS A 221 -15.84 12.61 -4.16
CA LYS A 221 -16.71 13.76 -4.44
C LYS A 221 -17.37 14.27 -3.17
N LYS A 222 -17.30 15.59 -2.95
CA LYS A 222 -18.03 16.31 -1.90
C LYS A 222 -18.62 17.59 -2.48
N ASN A 223 -19.94 17.66 -2.59
CA ASN A 223 -20.63 18.77 -3.26
C ASN A 223 -20.09 18.97 -4.69
N GLU A 224 -19.60 20.16 -5.00
CA GLU A 224 -18.99 20.52 -6.30
C GLU A 224 -17.50 20.14 -6.39
N LYS A 225 -16.86 19.76 -5.28
CA LYS A 225 -15.46 19.33 -5.26
C LYS A 225 -15.36 17.86 -5.62
N LYS A 226 -14.43 17.56 -6.53
CA LYS A 226 -14.18 16.21 -7.03
C LYS A 226 -12.68 16.02 -7.28
N CYS A 227 -12.15 14.84 -6.99
CA CYS A 227 -10.85 14.40 -7.49
C CYS A 227 -10.94 12.96 -8.00
N THR A 228 -10.34 12.69 -9.15
CA THR A 228 -10.28 11.38 -9.78
C THR A 228 -8.82 11.00 -9.96
N LEU A 229 -8.37 9.95 -9.29
CA LEU A 229 -7.11 9.29 -9.55
C LEU A 229 -7.23 8.43 -10.80
N LYS A 230 -6.27 8.57 -11.70
CA LYS A 230 -6.09 7.75 -12.89
C LYS A 230 -4.68 7.20 -12.93
N ILE A 231 -4.56 5.87 -12.99
CA ILE A 231 -3.28 5.18 -13.12
C ILE A 231 -3.32 4.26 -14.35
N ASP A 232 -2.29 4.34 -15.19
CA ASP A 232 -1.98 3.38 -16.24
C ASP A 232 -0.94 2.38 -15.72
N LEU A 233 -1.30 1.11 -15.57
CA LEU A 233 -0.39 0.08 -15.04
C LEU A 233 0.68 -0.35 -16.05
N GLY A 234 0.59 0.07 -17.31
CA GLY A 234 1.60 -0.16 -18.33
C GLY A 234 2.88 0.65 -18.09
N ASN A 235 2.77 1.81 -17.46
CA ASN A 235 3.90 2.72 -17.20
C ASN A 235 3.86 3.40 -15.81
N TYR A 236 2.87 3.05 -14.98
CA TYR A 236 2.60 3.64 -13.66
C TYR A 236 2.34 5.16 -13.65
N SER A 237 2.03 5.74 -14.82
CA SER A 237 1.64 7.14 -14.94
C SER A 237 0.45 7.41 -14.02
N THR A 238 0.62 8.36 -13.11
CA THR A 238 -0.31 8.65 -12.03
C THR A 238 -0.78 10.10 -12.13
N ILE A 239 -2.05 10.28 -12.48
CA ILE A 239 -2.67 11.59 -12.71
C ILE A 239 -3.87 11.75 -11.77
N ILE A 240 -3.97 12.90 -11.13
CA ILE A 240 -5.16 13.31 -10.37
C ILE A 240 -5.84 14.45 -11.11
N GLU A 241 -7.06 14.23 -11.58
CA GLU A 241 -7.94 15.28 -12.10
C GLU A 241 -8.79 15.84 -10.98
N TYR A 242 -8.73 17.14 -10.71
CA TYR A 242 -9.49 17.74 -9.61
C TYR A 242 -10.06 19.13 -9.93
N THR A 243 -11.10 19.50 -9.20
CA THR A 243 -11.79 20.79 -9.32
C THR A 243 -11.13 21.87 -8.44
N THR A 244 -10.62 22.93 -9.06
CA THR A 244 -10.03 24.08 -8.36
C THR A 244 -11.06 24.86 -7.52
N PRO A 245 -10.64 25.77 -6.63
CA PRO A 245 -11.53 26.73 -5.99
C PRO A 245 -12.43 27.50 -6.96
N GLN A 246 -11.94 27.80 -8.17
CA GLN A 246 -12.62 28.56 -9.23
C GLN A 246 -13.63 27.72 -10.04
N GLY A 247 -13.66 26.40 -9.85
CA GLY A 247 -14.55 25.49 -10.58
C GLY A 247 -13.91 24.85 -11.82
N ASP A 248 -12.70 25.25 -12.19
CA ASP A 248 -11.95 24.64 -13.30
C ASP A 248 -11.49 23.22 -12.96
N THR A 249 -11.43 22.35 -13.95
CA THR A 249 -10.82 21.02 -13.80
C THR A 249 -9.37 21.06 -14.28
N ILE A 250 -8.42 20.71 -13.42
CA ILE A 250 -7.00 20.65 -13.75
C ILE A 250 -6.40 19.28 -13.44
N GLN A 251 -5.25 19.00 -14.04
CA GLN A 251 -4.49 17.77 -13.84
C GLN A 251 -3.28 18.05 -12.94
N PHE A 252 -3.13 17.22 -11.91
CA PHE A 252 -1.94 17.09 -11.09
C PHE A 252 -1.25 15.77 -11.46
N SER A 253 -0.12 15.86 -12.15
CA SER A 253 0.78 14.73 -12.33
C SER A 253 1.59 14.57 -11.05
N VAL A 254 1.48 13.40 -10.42
CA VAL A 254 2.02 13.17 -9.08
C VAL A 254 3.52 12.94 -9.12
#